data_AF-A0A453IQU2-F1
#
_entry.id   AF-A0A453IQU2-F1
#
_cell.length_a   1.000
_cell.length_b   1.000
_cell.length_c   1.000
_cell.angle_alpha   90.00
_cell.angle_beta   90.00
_cell.angle_gamma   90.00
#
_symmetry.space_group_name_H-M   'P 1'
#
loop_
_entity.id
_entity.type
_entity.pdbx_description
1 polymer ?
#
loop_
_entity_poly.entity_id
_entity_poly.type
_entity_poly.pdbx_seq_one_letter_code
_entity_poly.pdbx_strand_id
1 'polypeptide(L)'
;QIEKPVKPPVRVIGVIRGSEKPSIFVPPNEPSNGQWFYVDVPMIARACGLPENTVYIEDMNEDISASNPYPLPKDANALIHHSVMPDDHLKYTFTWYTLSAAVTYMAAKRIKAKKVRL
;
A
#
# COMPACT_ATOMS: atom_id res chain seq x y z
N GLN A 1 -20.42 32.43 -18.30
CA GLN A 1 -19.61 32.05 -19.48
C GLN A 1 -18.60 31.02 -18.99
N ILE A 2 -18.73 29.75 -19.41
CA ILE A 2 -17.82 28.69 -18.98
C ILE A 2 -16.49 28.93 -19.72
N GLU A 3 -15.45 29.26 -18.97
CA GLU A 3 -14.11 29.51 -19.49
C GLU A 3 -13.64 28.26 -20.25
N LYS A 4 -13.29 28.41 -21.53
CA LYS A 4 -12.69 27.31 -22.29
C LYS A 4 -11.32 27.01 -21.67
N PRO A 5 -11.01 25.76 -21.33
CA PRO A 5 -9.72 25.43 -20.75
C PRO A 5 -8.59 25.79 -21.74
N VAL A 6 -7.58 26.50 -21.23
CA VAL A 6 -6.42 27.02 -21.97
C VAL A 6 -5.54 25.89 -22.55
N LYS A 7 -5.69 24.67 -22.04
CA LYS A 7 -4.94 23.49 -22.47
C LYS A 7 -5.88 22.43 -23.05
N PRO A 8 -5.42 21.63 -24.04
CA PRO A 8 -6.18 20.50 -24.54
C PRO A 8 -6.52 19.54 -23.38
N PRO A 9 -7.65 18.82 -23.46
CA PRO A 9 -8.04 17.87 -22.44
C PRO A 9 -6.97 16.79 -22.30
N VAL A 10 -6.53 16.55 -21.06
CA VAL A 10 -5.59 15.48 -20.73
C VAL A 10 -6.40 14.24 -20.36
N ARG A 11 -6.02 13.09 -20.92
CA ARG A 11 -6.59 11.79 -20.54
C ARG A 11 -5.74 11.19 -19.43
N VAL A 12 -6.35 10.93 -18.28
CA VAL A 12 -5.73 10.25 -17.13
C VAL A 12 -6.36 8.87 -17.01
N ILE A 13 -5.53 7.81 -16.93
CA ILE A 13 -5.99 6.45 -16.60
C ILE A 13 -5.40 6.11 -15.24
N GLY A 14 -6.22 5.69 -14.29
CA GLY A 14 -5.72 5.41 -12.96
C GLY A 14 -6.71 4.68 -12.07
N VAL A 15 -6.30 4.50 -10.81
CA VAL A 15 -7.14 3.94 -9.76
C VAL A 15 -7.68 5.07 -8.89
N ILE A 16 -8.99 5.08 -8.68
CA ILE A 16 -9.61 6.01 -7.73
C ILE A 16 -9.26 5.54 -6.32
N ARG A 17 -8.75 6.45 -5.47
CA ARG A 17 -8.57 6.20 -4.03
C ARG A 17 -9.60 6.95 -3.22
N GLY A 18 -10.23 6.25 -2.29
CA GLY A 18 -11.04 6.87 -1.25
C GLY A 18 -10.19 7.27 -0.04
N SER A 19 -10.79 8.04 0.88
CA SER A 19 -10.14 8.33 2.16
C SER A 19 -9.95 7.07 3.00
N GLU A 20 -8.80 6.99 3.64
CA GLU A 20 -8.45 5.93 4.57
C GLU A 20 -9.08 6.20 5.95
N LYS A 21 -9.25 5.13 6.74
CA LYS A 21 -9.64 5.22 8.15
C LYS A 21 -8.40 4.96 9.01
N PRO A 22 -7.74 6.00 9.55
CA PRO A 22 -6.55 5.80 10.36
C PRO A 22 -6.88 5.05 11.65
N SER A 23 -5.92 4.27 12.15
CA SER A 23 -6.00 3.67 13.48
C SER A 23 -5.57 4.66 14.55
N ILE A 24 -5.76 4.31 15.83
CA ILE A 24 -5.33 5.12 16.98
C ILE A 24 -3.81 5.36 17.07
N PHE A 25 -3.01 4.59 16.34
CA PHE A 25 -1.55 4.70 16.33
C PHE A 25 -1.03 5.57 15.17
N VAL A 26 -1.90 5.97 14.24
CA VAL A 26 -1.51 6.82 13.11
C VAL A 26 -1.62 8.28 13.55
N PRO A 27 -0.54 9.08 13.44
CA PRO A 27 -0.60 10.51 13.73
C PRO A 27 -1.60 11.25 12.83
N PRO A 28 -2.15 12.39 13.29
CA PRO A 28 -2.98 13.25 12.44
C PRO A 28 -2.16 13.88 11.31
N ASN A 29 -2.78 14.12 10.16
CA ASN A 29 -2.17 14.88 9.07
C ASN A 29 -1.90 16.34 9.47
N GLU A 30 -0.82 16.94 8.97
CA GLU A 30 -0.49 18.37 9.14
C GLU A 30 -0.34 19.05 7.76
N PRO A 31 -1.45 19.49 7.13
CA PRO A 31 -1.43 20.06 5.79
C PRO A 31 -0.57 21.33 5.65
N SER A 32 -0.49 22.15 6.70
CA SER A 32 0.33 23.37 6.72
C SER A 32 1.82 23.09 6.59
N ASN A 33 2.27 21.92 7.05
CA ASN A 33 3.66 21.47 7.00
C ASN A 33 3.89 20.47 5.85
N GLY A 34 2.86 20.19 5.04
CA GLY A 34 2.91 19.19 3.98
C GLY A 34 3.06 17.75 4.46
N GLN A 35 2.71 17.46 5.73
CA GLN A 35 2.84 16.13 6.29
C GLN A 35 1.52 15.37 6.20
N TRP A 36 1.57 14.18 5.59
CA TRP A 36 0.42 13.31 5.37
C TRP A 36 0.78 11.89 5.81
N PHE A 37 0.10 11.39 6.84
CA PHE A 37 0.27 10.06 7.41
C PHE A 37 -0.78 9.06 6.91
N TYR A 38 -1.89 9.55 6.38
CA TYR A 38 -2.95 8.76 5.76
C TYR A 38 -3.67 9.59 4.69
N VAL A 39 -4.32 8.92 3.74
CA VAL A 39 -5.06 9.59 2.67
C VAL A 39 -6.40 10.12 3.19
N ASP A 40 -6.56 11.45 3.19
CA ASP A 40 -7.82 12.14 3.46
C ASP A 40 -8.15 13.03 2.26
N VAL A 41 -8.98 12.54 1.34
CA VAL A 41 -9.25 13.20 0.06
C VAL A 41 -9.83 14.62 0.24
N PRO A 42 -10.86 14.85 1.08
CA PRO A 42 -11.34 16.21 1.36
C PRO A 42 -10.27 17.13 1.96
N MET A 43 -9.46 16.63 2.89
CA MET A 43 -8.40 17.44 3.49
C MET A 43 -7.31 17.81 2.48
N ILE A 44 -6.89 16.87 1.62
CA ILE A 44 -5.95 17.11 0.53
C ILE A 44 -6.52 18.12 -0.46
N ALA A 45 -7.78 17.94 -0.88
CA ALA A 45 -8.45 18.86 -1.80
C ALA A 45 -8.43 20.30 -1.25
N ARG A 46 -8.79 20.48 0.03
CA ARG A 46 -8.74 21.79 0.70
C ARG A 46 -7.33 22.36 0.78
N ALA A 47 -6.33 21.54 1.11
CA ALA A 47 -4.93 21.97 1.18
C ALA A 47 -4.39 22.42 -0.20
N CYS A 48 -4.89 21.82 -1.28
CA CYS A 48 -4.56 22.20 -2.66
C CYS A 48 -5.44 23.32 -3.22
N GLY A 49 -6.43 23.85 -2.47
CA GLY A 49 -7.37 24.86 -2.96
C GLY A 49 -8.36 24.34 -4.00
N LEU A 50 -8.63 23.03 -4.01
CA LEU A 50 -9.54 22.36 -4.93
C LEU A 50 -10.94 22.20 -4.33
N PRO A 51 -11.99 22.04 -5.16
CA PRO A 51 -13.36 21.78 -4.69
C PRO A 51 -13.49 20.50 -3.85
N GLU A 52 -14.46 20.43 -2.93
CA GLU A 52 -14.64 19.24 -2.06
C GLU A 52 -15.08 17.97 -2.80
N ASN A 53 -15.65 18.11 -4.01
CA ASN A 53 -15.99 16.97 -4.87
C ASN A 53 -14.82 16.49 -5.74
N THR A 54 -13.59 16.95 -5.46
CA THR A 54 -12.39 16.49 -6.16
C THR A 54 -12.15 15.02 -5.90
N VAL A 55 -11.94 14.26 -6.99
CA VAL A 55 -11.60 12.84 -6.94
C VAL A 55 -10.08 12.69 -6.89
N TYR A 56 -9.59 11.86 -5.97
CA TYR A 56 -8.19 11.47 -5.95
C TYR A 56 -7.96 10.26 -6.85
N ILE A 57 -7.10 10.41 -7.85
CA ILE A 57 -6.75 9.36 -8.82
C ILE A 57 -5.24 9.12 -8.76
N GLU A 58 -4.84 7.87 -8.55
CA GLU A 58 -3.46 7.44 -8.76
C GLU A 58 -3.28 7.10 -10.24
N ASP A 59 -2.57 7.98 -10.94
CA ASP A 59 -2.29 7.86 -12.37
C ASP A 59 -1.38 6.67 -12.68
N MET A 60 -1.79 5.86 -13.65
CA MET A 60 -0.96 4.82 -14.27
C MET A 60 -0.16 5.49 -15.37
N ASN A 61 0.98 6.07 -15.01
CA ASN A 61 1.85 6.71 -15.99
C ASN A 61 2.87 5.71 -16.54
N GLU A 62 2.80 5.41 -17.84
CA GLU A 62 3.80 4.60 -18.55
C GLU A 62 4.88 5.47 -19.20
N ASP A 63 4.57 6.75 -19.50
CA ASP A 63 5.41 7.66 -20.27
C ASP A 63 6.04 8.73 -19.37
N ILE A 64 7.25 8.44 -18.87
CA ILE A 64 8.00 9.40 -18.05
C ILE A 64 8.96 10.21 -18.91
N SER A 65 8.74 11.52 -18.91
CA SER A 65 9.77 12.46 -19.38
C SER A 65 10.86 12.60 -18.32
N ALA A 66 12.13 12.56 -18.74
CA ALA A 66 13.26 12.88 -17.86
C ALA A 66 13.17 14.29 -17.25
N SER A 67 12.45 15.22 -17.89
CA SER A 67 12.20 16.57 -17.37
C SER A 67 11.08 16.65 -16.33
N ASN A 68 10.24 15.62 -16.21
CA ASN A 68 9.18 15.53 -15.20
C ASN A 68 9.09 14.09 -14.68
N PRO A 69 9.96 13.70 -13.73
CA PRO A 69 10.13 12.31 -13.32
C PRO A 69 8.98 11.76 -12.44
N TYR A 70 8.00 12.60 -12.11
CA TYR A 70 6.84 12.24 -11.30
C TYR A 70 5.53 12.40 -12.09
N PRO A 71 4.52 11.56 -11.81
CA PRO A 71 4.55 10.43 -10.88
C PRO A 71 5.43 9.27 -11.39
N LEU A 72 5.99 8.50 -10.45
CA LEU A 72 6.76 7.30 -10.77
C LEU A 72 5.89 6.30 -11.54
N PRO A 73 6.49 5.49 -12.43
CA PRO A 73 5.71 4.64 -13.31
C PRO A 73 5.15 3.49 -12.49
N LYS A 74 3.83 3.34 -12.53
CA LYS A 74 3.10 2.27 -11.86
C LYS A 74 2.15 1.64 -12.85
N ASP A 75 2.24 0.33 -13.01
CA ASP A 75 1.25 -0.43 -13.76
C ASP A 75 -0.02 -0.65 -12.92
N ALA A 76 -1.07 -1.16 -13.56
CA ALA A 76 -2.33 -1.42 -12.87
C ALA A 76 -2.17 -2.41 -11.70
N ASN A 77 -1.31 -3.43 -11.87
CA ASN A 77 -1.07 -4.44 -10.85
C ASN A 77 -0.41 -3.86 -9.60
N ALA A 78 0.56 -2.96 -9.74
CA ALA A 78 1.21 -2.28 -8.62
C ALA A 78 0.25 -1.42 -7.79
N LEU A 79 -0.85 -0.94 -8.38
CA LEU A 79 -1.85 -0.14 -7.68
C LEU A 79 -2.90 -1.00 -6.94
N ILE A 80 -3.09 -2.25 -7.34
CA ILE A 80 -4.06 -3.18 -6.72
C ILE A 80 -3.40 -4.28 -5.87
N HIS A 81 -2.08 -4.45 -5.99
CA HIS A 81 -1.34 -5.44 -5.19
C HIS A 81 -0.88 -4.83 -3.86
N HIS A 82 -1.41 -5.35 -2.76
CA HIS A 82 -1.00 -4.96 -1.41
C HIS A 82 0.25 -5.75 -0.98
N SER A 83 0.99 -5.23 0.01
CA SER A 83 2.21 -5.87 0.54
C SER A 83 1.94 -7.23 1.19
N VAL A 84 0.70 -7.52 1.57
CA VAL A 84 0.27 -8.82 2.08
C VAL A 84 -1.03 -9.17 1.37
N MET A 85 -0.95 -10.13 0.46
CA MET A 85 -2.12 -10.71 -0.17
C MET A 85 -2.63 -11.92 0.62
N PRO A 86 -3.92 -12.27 0.51
CA PRO A 86 -4.44 -13.48 1.13
C PRO A 86 -3.61 -14.74 0.81
N ASP A 87 -3.10 -14.85 -0.41
CA ASP A 87 -2.24 -15.95 -0.86
C ASP A 87 -0.89 -16.02 -0.12
N ASP A 88 -0.40 -14.89 0.40
CA ASP A 88 0.83 -14.89 1.20
C ASP A 88 0.64 -15.62 2.54
N HIS A 89 -0.60 -15.73 3.05
CA HIS A 89 -0.89 -16.51 4.27
C HIS A 89 -0.61 -17.99 4.09
N LEU A 90 -0.79 -18.54 2.90
CA LEU A 90 -0.45 -19.94 2.63
C LEU A 90 1.06 -20.16 2.75
N LYS A 91 1.87 -19.23 2.22
CA LYS A 91 3.34 -19.30 2.33
C LYS A 91 3.77 -19.27 3.79
N TYR A 92 3.23 -18.32 4.58
CA TYR A 92 3.51 -18.26 6.02
C TYR A 92 3.10 -19.55 6.73
N THR A 93 1.93 -20.10 6.40
CA THR A 93 1.46 -21.37 6.95
C THR A 93 2.50 -22.47 6.74
N PHE A 94 2.97 -22.66 5.52
CA PHE A 94 4.02 -23.67 5.25
C PHE A 94 5.30 -23.42 6.04
N THR A 95 5.78 -22.18 6.12
CA THR A 95 6.97 -21.85 6.90
C THR A 95 6.80 -22.23 8.38
N TRP A 96 5.71 -21.81 9.01
CA TRP A 96 5.48 -22.04 10.44
C TRP A 96 5.27 -23.52 10.77
N TYR A 97 4.50 -24.26 9.96
CA TYR A 97 4.30 -25.68 10.17
C TYR A 97 5.58 -26.49 9.95
N THR A 98 6.42 -26.10 8.98
CA THR A 98 7.72 -26.75 8.75
C THR A 98 8.66 -26.54 9.94
N LEU A 99 8.75 -25.31 10.45
CA LEU A 99 9.56 -25.01 11.64
C LEU A 99 9.06 -25.77 12.87
N SER A 100 7.74 -25.79 13.09
CA SER A 100 7.11 -26.54 14.19
C SER A 100 7.41 -28.05 14.10
N ALA A 101 7.30 -28.64 12.91
CA ALA A 101 7.62 -30.05 12.67
C ALA A 101 9.10 -30.35 12.94
N ALA A 102 10.01 -29.51 12.46
CA ALA A 102 11.46 -29.68 12.67
C ALA A 102 11.82 -29.63 14.16
N VAL A 103 11.29 -28.65 14.92
CA VAL A 103 11.53 -28.52 16.36
C VAL A 103 10.93 -29.71 17.12
N THR A 104 9.70 -30.12 16.76
CA THR A 104 9.04 -31.29 17.35
C THR A 104 9.87 -32.56 17.14
N TYR A 105 10.40 -32.76 15.92
CA TYR A 105 11.26 -33.89 15.60
C TYR A 105 12.55 -33.89 16.43
N MET A 106 13.23 -32.74 16.52
CA MET A 106 14.44 -32.59 17.34
C MET A 106 14.17 -32.89 18.82
N ALA A 107 13.08 -32.36 19.36
CA ALA A 107 12.66 -32.61 20.75
C ALA A 107 12.38 -34.10 20.99
N ALA A 108 11.63 -34.75 20.09
CA ALA A 108 11.33 -36.18 20.18
C ALA A 108 12.60 -37.04 20.14
N LYS A 109 13.56 -36.73 19.25
CA LYS A 109 14.86 -37.42 19.19
C LYS A 109 15.65 -37.21 20.48
N ARG A 110 15.70 -35.99 21.02
CA ARG A 110 16.42 -35.67 22.26
C ARG A 110 15.86 -36.41 23.48
N ILE A 111 14.54 -36.45 23.62
CA ILE A 111 13.85 -37.12 24.73
C ILE A 111 14.04 -38.64 24.64
N LYS A 112 13.86 -39.24 23.45
CA LYS A 112 14.09 -40.69 23.24
C LYS A 112 15.54 -41.08 23.52
N ALA A 113 16.52 -40.29 23.08
CA ALA A 113 17.93 -40.56 23.35
C ALA A 113 18.29 -40.51 24.85
N LYS A 114 17.63 -39.63 25.62
CA LYS A 114 17.80 -39.56 27.08
C LYS A 114 17.25 -40.80 27.78
N LYS A 115 16.12 -41.34 27.30
CA LYS A 115 15.47 -42.53 27.87
C LYS A 115 16.23 -43.84 27.61
N VAL A 116 17.07 -43.90 26.56
CA VAL A 116 17.91 -45.06 26.21
C VAL A 116 19.22 -45.09 27.01
N ARG A 117 19.66 -43.95 27.55
CA ARG A 117 20.94 -43.81 28.28
C ARG A 117 20.80 -43.84 29.80
N LEU A 118 19.59 -43.86 30.34
CA LEU A 118 19.28 -44.05 31.75
C LEU A 118 18.98 -45.53 31.99
#